data_AF-A0A2U3Z0Z7-F1
#
_entry.id   AF-A0A2U3Z0Z7-F1
#
_cell.length_a   1.000
_cell.length_b   1.000
_cell.length_c   1.000
_cell.angle_alpha   90.00
_cell.angle_beta   90.00
_cell.angle_gamma   90.00
#
_symmetry.space_group_name_H-M   'P 1'
#
loop_
_entity.id
_entity.type
_entity.pdbx_description
1 polymer ?
#
loop_
_entity_poly.entity_id
_entity_poly.type
_entity_poly.pdbx_seq_one_letter_code
_entity_poly.pdbx_strand_id
1 'polypeptide(L)'
;MAGLCDRAPAFLSPTGNQALGPTLGSIVALNCTAWVVSGPHCPLPSVQWLKDRLPLGDGSHYDLREDSWVKDNLSEVLVSSVLGVNLTRAEDYGAFTCSIRNVSSSSFTLWRAGPAGHVAAVLISLLVLLALLLAALLYVKCRLSVLRWYQDACGEVEMNDGKLYDAYVSYSDSPEDRKFVNFILKPHLERRRGYKLFLDDRDLLPRAGTAGPAPVPRPGPALPWPRPI
;
A
#
# COMPACT_ATOMS: atom_id res chain seq x y z
N MET A 1 -39.99 52.81 -17.76
CA MET A 1 -39.41 52.21 -18.98
C MET A 1 -37.99 51.70 -18.69
N ALA A 2 -37.85 50.82 -17.70
CA ALA A 2 -36.67 49.97 -17.54
C ALA A 2 -37.05 48.65 -18.22
N GLY A 3 -36.48 48.32 -19.38
CA GLY A 3 -37.12 47.28 -20.20
C GLY A 3 -36.26 46.47 -21.16
N LEU A 4 -35.13 46.98 -21.63
CA LEU A 4 -34.31 46.23 -22.61
C LEU A 4 -32.81 46.25 -22.30
N CYS A 5 -32.27 47.37 -21.83
CA CYS A 5 -30.84 47.49 -21.53
C CYS A 5 -30.44 46.92 -20.15
N ASP A 6 -31.39 46.73 -19.23
CA ASP A 6 -31.12 46.22 -17.87
C ASP A 6 -31.14 44.69 -17.77
N ARG A 7 -31.35 43.99 -18.89
CA ARG A 7 -31.30 42.53 -18.90
C ARG A 7 -29.87 42.08 -18.58
N ALA A 8 -29.75 41.18 -17.60
CA ALA A 8 -28.46 40.63 -17.22
C ALA A 8 -27.77 39.94 -18.41
N PRO A 9 -26.45 40.12 -18.57
CA PRO A 9 -25.69 39.46 -19.61
C PRO A 9 -25.66 37.94 -19.37
N ALA A 10 -25.74 37.17 -20.45
CA ALA A 10 -25.62 35.72 -20.39
C ALA A 10 -24.17 35.30 -20.69
N PHE A 11 -23.42 34.95 -19.65
CA PHE A 11 -22.04 34.51 -19.77
C PHE A 11 -21.96 33.11 -20.40
N LEU A 12 -21.16 32.97 -21.46
CA LEU A 12 -20.80 31.71 -22.09
C LEU A 12 -19.47 31.18 -21.55
N SER A 13 -18.52 32.07 -21.33
CA SER A 13 -17.25 31.78 -20.66
C SER A 13 -16.97 32.86 -19.62
N PRO A 14 -16.57 32.49 -18.39
CA PRO A 14 -16.48 31.12 -17.87
C PRO A 14 -17.85 30.48 -17.59
N THR A 15 -18.01 29.20 -17.94
CA THR A 15 -19.23 28.41 -17.63
C THR A 15 -19.45 28.16 -16.14
N GLY A 16 -18.42 28.31 -15.31
CA GLY A 16 -18.45 28.12 -13.86
C GLY A 16 -17.15 28.59 -13.22
N ASN A 17 -16.99 28.38 -11.91
CA ASN A 17 -15.74 28.73 -11.24
C ASN A 17 -14.60 27.84 -11.75
N GLN A 18 -13.57 28.46 -12.30
CA GLN A 18 -12.40 27.79 -12.85
C GLN A 18 -11.20 28.00 -11.95
N ALA A 19 -10.29 27.03 -12.01
CA ALA A 19 -9.36 26.75 -10.96
C ALA A 19 -8.07 26.28 -11.65
N LEU A 20 -7.13 27.21 -11.85
CA LEU A 20 -5.95 27.02 -12.70
C LEU A 20 -4.68 27.09 -11.85
N GLY A 21 -3.79 26.12 -12.07
CA GLY A 21 -2.49 26.02 -11.41
C GLY A 21 -1.29 26.28 -12.34
N PRO A 22 -1.13 27.50 -12.91
CA PRO A 22 -0.02 27.80 -13.79
C PRO A 22 1.33 27.91 -13.05
N THR A 23 2.41 27.62 -13.76
CA THR A 23 3.79 27.75 -13.27
C THR A 23 4.21 29.22 -13.19
N LEU A 24 5.13 29.53 -12.28
CA LEU A 24 5.71 30.87 -12.18
C LEU A 24 6.52 31.19 -13.46
N GLY A 25 6.33 32.38 -14.01
CA GLY A 25 6.95 32.85 -15.25
C GLY A 25 6.15 32.52 -16.52
N SER A 26 4.97 31.92 -16.40
CA SER A 26 4.08 31.67 -17.54
C SER A 26 3.07 32.80 -17.75
N ILE A 27 2.53 32.86 -18.98
CA ILE A 27 1.45 33.79 -19.34
C ILE A 27 0.16 32.98 -19.48
N VAL A 28 -0.91 33.41 -18.80
CA VAL A 28 -2.21 32.74 -18.84
C VAL A 28 -3.24 33.67 -19.47
N ALA A 29 -4.01 33.14 -20.42
CA ALA A 29 -5.11 33.86 -21.05
C ALA A 29 -6.45 33.44 -20.44
N LEU A 30 -7.18 34.40 -19.88
CA LEU A 30 -8.52 34.22 -19.31
C LEU A 30 -9.55 34.78 -20.27
N ASN A 31 -10.51 33.95 -20.70
CA ASN A 31 -11.52 34.35 -21.69
C ASN A 31 -12.88 34.62 -21.04
N CYS A 32 -13.40 35.83 -21.22
CA CYS A 32 -14.74 36.23 -20.87
C CYS A 32 -15.57 36.46 -22.14
N THR A 33 -16.59 35.64 -22.35
CA THR A 33 -17.54 35.81 -23.45
C THR A 33 -18.96 35.85 -22.91
N ALA A 34 -19.74 36.84 -23.35
CA ALA A 34 -21.12 36.99 -22.92
C ALA A 34 -22.01 37.59 -24.01
N TRP A 35 -23.27 37.16 -24.01
CA TRP A 35 -24.33 37.81 -24.77
C TRP A 35 -24.90 38.96 -23.96
N VAL A 36 -24.97 40.13 -24.58
CA VAL A 36 -25.53 41.34 -23.98
C VAL A 36 -26.63 41.87 -24.89
N VAL A 37 -27.81 42.14 -24.33
CA VAL A 37 -28.87 42.80 -25.08
C VAL A 37 -28.51 44.28 -25.29
N SER A 38 -28.34 44.70 -26.54
CA SER A 38 -28.03 46.09 -26.90
C SER A 38 -29.01 46.58 -27.96
N GLY A 39 -29.73 47.66 -27.65
CA GLY A 39 -30.61 48.35 -28.58
C GLY A 39 -30.05 49.72 -29.00
N PRO A 40 -30.71 50.44 -29.92
CA PRO A 40 -30.24 51.71 -30.48
C PRO A 40 -30.07 52.85 -29.46
N HIS A 41 -30.62 52.70 -28.25
CA HIS A 41 -30.49 53.66 -27.13
C HIS A 41 -29.71 53.09 -25.93
N CYS A 42 -29.12 51.89 -26.05
CA CYS A 42 -28.30 51.33 -24.97
C CYS A 42 -26.84 51.81 -25.09
N PRO A 43 -26.16 52.09 -23.96
CA PRO A 43 -24.72 52.33 -23.98
C PRO A 43 -23.98 51.08 -24.47
N LEU A 44 -22.85 51.30 -25.17
CA LEU A 44 -22.00 50.20 -25.61
C LEU A 44 -21.54 49.39 -24.39
N PRO A 45 -21.65 48.05 -24.42
CA PRO A 45 -21.18 47.22 -23.33
C PRO A 45 -19.65 47.21 -23.31
N SER A 46 -19.06 47.70 -22.23
CA SER A 46 -17.62 47.53 -21.93
C SER A 46 -17.43 46.40 -20.93
N VAL A 47 -16.30 45.69 -21.06
CA VAL A 47 -15.89 44.66 -20.11
C VAL A 47 -14.94 45.27 -19.09
N GLN A 48 -15.15 44.97 -17.82
CA GLN A 48 -14.25 45.36 -16.74
C GLN A 48 -13.74 44.12 -16.05
N TRP A 49 -12.41 43.96 -16.02
CA TRP A 49 -11.78 42.89 -15.27
C TRP A 49 -11.51 43.32 -13.84
N LEU A 50 -11.80 42.43 -12.90
CA LEU A 50 -11.49 42.60 -11.49
C LEU A 50 -10.58 41.47 -11.02
N LYS A 51 -9.63 41.82 -10.17
CA LYS A 51 -8.79 40.90 -9.41
C LYS A 51 -9.15 41.04 -7.94
N ASP A 52 -9.53 39.95 -7.30
CA ASP A 52 -9.96 39.89 -5.90
C ASP A 52 -11.04 40.93 -5.55
N ARG A 53 -11.97 41.17 -6.51
CA ARG A 53 -13.04 42.18 -6.47
C ARG A 53 -12.58 43.64 -6.54
N LEU A 54 -11.31 43.89 -6.83
CA LEU A 54 -10.78 45.22 -7.11
C LEU A 54 -10.53 45.38 -8.62
N PRO A 55 -10.72 46.58 -9.18
CA PRO A 55 -10.37 46.82 -10.59
C PRO A 55 -8.88 46.58 -10.81
N LEU A 56 -8.52 46.09 -12.01
CA LEU A 56 -7.11 45.94 -12.38
C LEU A 56 -6.40 47.31 -12.28
N GLY A 57 -5.23 47.32 -11.64
CA GLY A 57 -4.36 48.50 -11.60
C GLY A 57 -3.70 48.76 -12.95
N ASP A 58 -3.29 50.00 -13.19
CA ASP A 58 -2.68 50.51 -14.44
C ASP A 58 -1.23 50.04 -14.66
N GLY A 59 -0.99 48.74 -14.47
CA GLY A 59 0.33 48.11 -14.55
C GLY A 59 0.51 47.25 -15.79
N SER A 60 1.74 47.17 -16.30
CA SER A 60 2.14 46.37 -17.48
C SER A 60 2.10 44.84 -17.29
N HIS A 61 1.47 44.35 -16.22
CA HIS A 61 1.36 42.93 -15.89
C HIS A 61 0.20 42.24 -16.62
N TYR A 62 -0.66 43.03 -17.26
CA TYR A 62 -1.89 42.59 -17.90
C TYR A 62 -1.89 43.01 -19.37
N ASP A 63 -2.19 42.07 -20.27
CA ASP A 63 -2.45 42.34 -21.67
C ASP A 63 -3.95 42.12 -21.92
N LEU A 64 -4.66 43.16 -22.34
CA LEU A 64 -6.11 43.13 -22.49
C LEU A 64 -6.46 43.21 -23.97
N ARG A 65 -7.12 42.16 -24.48
CA ARG A 65 -7.65 42.13 -25.85
C ARG A 65 -9.17 42.05 -25.81
N GLU A 66 -9.83 43.09 -26.30
CA GLU A 66 -11.30 43.18 -26.37
C GLU A 66 -11.78 43.18 -27.82
N ASP A 67 -12.65 42.23 -28.14
CA ASP A 67 -13.30 42.11 -29.44
C ASP A 67 -14.83 42.08 -29.23
N SER A 68 -15.56 43.05 -29.81
CA SER A 68 -17.03 43.12 -29.73
C SER A 68 -17.65 42.86 -31.10
N TRP A 69 -18.55 41.88 -31.18
CA TRP A 69 -19.25 41.49 -32.40
C TRP A 69 -20.74 41.74 -32.26
N VAL A 70 -21.30 42.56 -33.13
CA VAL A 70 -22.75 42.78 -33.18
C VAL A 70 -23.36 41.77 -34.13
N LYS A 71 -24.47 41.12 -33.75
CA LYS A 71 -25.19 40.22 -34.63
C LYS A 71 -26.12 41.04 -35.52
N ASP A 72 -25.91 41.03 -36.83
CA ASP A 72 -26.54 41.92 -37.84
C ASP A 72 -28.08 41.87 -37.96
N ASN A 73 -28.80 41.12 -37.12
CA ASN A 73 -30.27 41.02 -37.18
C ASN A 73 -30.97 40.94 -35.80
N LEU A 74 -30.27 41.15 -34.68
CA LEU A 74 -30.87 41.08 -33.34
C LEU A 74 -30.33 42.21 -32.45
N SER A 75 -31.13 42.63 -31.48
CA SER A 75 -30.74 43.52 -30.37
C SER A 75 -29.79 42.83 -29.37
N GLU A 76 -28.91 41.94 -29.85
CA GLU A 76 -27.99 41.13 -29.06
C GLU A 76 -26.57 41.28 -29.62
N VAL A 77 -25.63 41.60 -28.74
CA VAL A 77 -24.21 41.80 -29.03
C VAL A 77 -23.42 40.72 -28.30
N LEU A 78 -22.51 40.07 -29.02
CA LEU A 78 -21.54 39.15 -28.44
C LEU A 78 -20.30 39.94 -28.06
N VAL A 79 -20.00 39.98 -26.77
CA VAL A 79 -18.79 40.64 -26.26
C VAL A 79 -17.80 39.56 -25.85
N SER A 80 -16.57 39.67 -26.35
CA SER A 80 -15.47 38.77 -26.05
C SER A 80 -14.27 39.58 -25.55
N SER A 81 -13.75 39.23 -24.38
CA SER A 81 -12.58 39.87 -23.80
C SER A 81 -11.62 38.80 -23.29
N VAL A 82 -10.34 38.91 -23.65
CA VAL A 82 -9.29 38.00 -23.24
C VAL A 82 -8.26 38.78 -22.42
N LEU A 83 -8.08 38.36 -21.17
CA LEU A 83 -7.09 38.92 -20.25
C LEU A 83 -5.86 38.00 -20.19
N GLY A 84 -4.75 38.45 -20.73
CA GLY A 84 -3.42 37.85 -20.55
C GLY A 84 -2.79 38.31 -19.25
N VAL A 85 -2.52 37.40 -18.32
CA VAL A 85 -1.87 37.69 -17.03
C VAL A 85 -0.46 37.12 -17.06
N ASN A 86 0.54 37.97 -16.81
CA ASN A 86 1.93 37.55 -16.70
C ASN A 86 2.29 37.21 -15.24
N LEU A 87 2.56 35.93 -14.96
CA LEU A 87 2.71 35.41 -13.61
C LEU A 87 4.16 35.47 -13.15
N THR A 88 4.64 36.67 -12.83
CA THR A 88 6.03 36.89 -12.42
C THR A 88 6.25 36.71 -10.92
N ARG A 89 5.27 37.12 -10.12
CA ARG A 89 5.35 37.24 -8.67
C ARG A 89 4.24 36.46 -7.98
N ALA A 90 4.39 36.24 -6.67
CA ALA A 90 3.36 35.58 -5.87
C ALA A 90 2.08 36.39 -5.81
N GLU A 91 2.18 37.73 -5.83
CA GLU A 91 1.02 38.62 -5.87
C GLU A 91 0.21 38.54 -7.16
N ASP A 92 0.76 38.02 -8.27
CA ASP A 92 0.05 37.94 -9.55
C ASP A 92 -1.06 36.87 -9.53
N TYR A 93 -0.96 35.90 -8.62
CA TYR A 93 -1.98 34.89 -8.35
C TYR A 93 -3.15 35.48 -7.55
N GLY A 94 -4.37 35.05 -7.84
CA GLY A 94 -5.58 35.59 -7.23
C GLY A 94 -6.86 35.14 -7.94
N ALA A 95 -8.00 35.70 -7.54
CA ALA A 95 -9.29 35.44 -8.16
C ALA A 95 -9.64 36.53 -9.18
N PHE A 96 -9.73 36.17 -10.46
CA PHE A 96 -10.09 37.07 -11.54
C PHE A 96 -11.57 36.89 -11.92
N THR A 97 -12.27 38.00 -12.09
CA THR A 97 -13.69 38.01 -12.48
C THR A 97 -13.91 39.07 -13.54
N CYS A 98 -14.72 38.74 -14.53
CA CYS A 98 -15.13 39.67 -15.58
C CYS A 98 -16.47 40.31 -15.18
N SER A 99 -16.62 41.62 -15.37
CA SER A 99 -17.85 42.35 -15.08
C SER A 99 -18.34 43.08 -16.31
N ILE A 100 -19.63 42.91 -16.60
CA ILE A 100 -20.30 43.51 -17.76
C ILE A 100 -21.60 44.12 -17.24
N ARG A 101 -21.82 45.43 -17.45
CA ARG A 101 -23.00 46.17 -16.94
C ARG A 101 -23.26 45.92 -15.44
N ASN A 102 -22.21 45.98 -14.61
CA ASN A 102 -22.26 45.70 -13.17
C ASN A 102 -22.65 44.26 -12.77
N VAL A 103 -22.75 43.32 -13.72
CA VAL A 103 -22.96 41.90 -13.44
C VAL A 103 -21.64 41.17 -13.61
N SER A 104 -21.22 40.44 -12.56
CA SER A 104 -19.95 39.70 -12.55
C SER A 104 -20.14 38.26 -13.03
N SER A 105 -19.17 37.75 -13.79
CA SER A 105 -19.08 36.37 -14.22
C SER A 105 -18.64 35.44 -13.09
N SER A 106 -18.64 34.13 -13.38
CA SER A 106 -17.91 33.16 -12.55
C SER A 106 -16.42 33.53 -12.45
N SER A 107 -15.76 33.06 -11.39
CA SER A 107 -14.38 33.43 -11.08
C SER A 107 -13.34 32.46 -11.68
N PHE A 108 -12.19 33.00 -12.06
CA PHE A 108 -10.98 32.26 -12.38
C PHE A 108 -10.00 32.39 -11.22
N THR A 109 -9.79 31.32 -10.49
CA THR A 109 -8.81 31.26 -9.40
C THR A 109 -7.48 30.77 -9.94
N LEU A 110 -6.47 31.63 -9.88
CA LEU A 110 -5.08 31.29 -10.21
C LEU A 110 -4.35 30.98 -8.91
N TRP A 111 -3.78 29.78 -8.80
CA TRP A 111 -2.84 29.46 -7.73
C TRP A 111 -1.52 28.97 -8.29
N ARG A 112 -0.48 29.08 -7.47
CA ARG A 112 0.83 28.54 -7.83
C ARG A 112 0.76 27.02 -7.77
N ALA A 113 0.99 26.35 -8.90
CA ALA A 113 1.31 24.92 -8.86
C ALA A 113 2.58 24.75 -8.03
N GLY A 114 2.47 24.06 -6.89
CA GLY A 114 3.62 23.75 -6.03
C GLY A 114 4.67 22.95 -6.81
N PRO A 115 5.94 22.96 -6.37
CA PRO A 115 6.96 22.11 -6.99
C PRO A 115 6.44 20.68 -7.00
N ALA A 116 6.36 20.08 -8.20
CA ALA A 116 5.93 18.70 -8.40
C ALA A 116 6.61 17.84 -7.34
N GLY A 117 5.82 17.00 -6.65
CA GLY A 117 6.16 16.33 -5.38
C GLY A 117 7.32 15.32 -5.42
N HIS A 118 8.44 15.67 -6.02
CA HIS A 118 9.68 14.91 -6.03
C HIS A 118 10.18 14.73 -4.59
N VAL A 119 10.06 15.76 -3.74
CA VAL A 119 10.43 15.67 -2.33
C VAL A 119 9.53 14.68 -1.58
N ALA A 120 8.22 14.72 -1.81
CA ALA A 120 7.27 13.79 -1.20
C ALA A 120 7.50 12.35 -1.69
N ALA A 121 7.71 12.16 -2.99
CA ALA A 121 8.00 10.86 -3.58
C ALA A 121 9.32 10.26 -3.05
N VAL A 122 10.37 11.08 -2.92
CA VAL A 122 11.66 10.66 -2.33
C VAL A 122 11.48 10.26 -0.88
N LEU A 123 10.72 11.02 -0.09
CA LEU A 123 10.45 10.69 1.32
C LEU A 123 9.69 9.37 1.46
N ILE A 124 8.65 9.14 0.63
CA ILE A 124 7.90 7.89 0.61
C ILE A 124 8.81 6.72 0.22
N SER A 125 9.65 6.90 -0.81
CA SER A 125 10.60 5.88 -1.24
C SER A 125 11.58 5.48 -0.12
N LEU A 126 12.12 6.47 0.60
CA LEU A 126 13.02 6.24 1.73
C LEU A 126 12.33 5.48 2.88
N LEU A 127 11.08 5.83 3.20
CA LEU A 127 10.29 5.15 4.23
C LEU A 127 10.03 3.68 3.89
N VAL A 128 9.67 3.40 2.62
CA VAL A 128 9.46 2.02 2.15
C VAL A 128 10.77 1.22 2.22
N LEU A 129 11.89 1.81 1.81
CA LEU A 129 13.20 1.16 1.91
C LEU A 129 13.57 0.83 3.36
N LEU A 130 13.33 1.76 4.29
CA LEU A 130 13.58 1.53 5.71
C LEU A 130 12.70 0.42 6.29
N ALA A 131 11.40 0.38 5.91
CA ALA A 131 10.49 -0.67 6.33
C ALA A 131 10.92 -2.05 5.81
N LEU A 132 11.36 -2.14 4.56
CA LEU A 132 11.90 -3.38 3.98
C LEU A 132 13.18 -3.85 4.70
N LEU A 133 14.09 -2.92 5.02
CA LEU A 133 15.31 -3.25 5.78
C LEU A 133 14.98 -3.76 7.19
N LEU A 134 14.04 -3.12 7.89
CA LEU A 134 13.58 -3.59 9.20
C LEU A 134 12.91 -4.96 9.09
N ALA A 135 12.05 -5.16 8.11
CA ALA A 135 11.41 -6.46 7.86
C ALA A 135 12.45 -7.55 7.54
N ALA A 136 13.48 -7.25 6.75
CA ALA A 136 14.57 -8.18 6.46
C ALA A 136 15.41 -8.51 7.71
N LEU A 137 15.73 -7.51 8.54
CA LEU A 137 16.46 -7.71 9.80
C LEU A 137 15.64 -8.55 10.79
N LEU A 138 14.34 -8.25 10.91
CA LEU A 138 13.41 -9.06 11.69
C LEU A 138 13.29 -10.46 11.11
N TYR A 139 13.23 -10.62 9.78
CA TYR A 139 13.21 -11.93 9.16
C TYR A 139 14.48 -12.71 9.47
N VAL A 140 15.68 -12.14 9.33
CA VAL A 140 16.94 -12.85 9.60
C VAL A 140 17.07 -13.19 11.09
N LYS A 141 16.78 -12.25 12.00
CA LYS A 141 16.85 -12.50 13.44
C LYS A 141 15.77 -13.46 13.91
N CYS A 142 14.55 -13.29 13.42
CA CYS A 142 13.41 -14.05 13.88
C CYS A 142 13.24 -15.38 13.13
N ARG A 143 13.87 -15.59 11.97
CA ARG A 143 13.73 -16.86 11.22
C ARG A 143 14.14 -18.05 12.07
N LEU A 144 15.26 -17.94 12.79
CA LEU A 144 15.75 -19.05 13.61
C LEU A 144 14.90 -19.24 14.87
N SER A 145 14.44 -18.16 15.50
CA SER A 145 13.58 -18.24 16.69
C SER A 145 12.16 -18.68 16.36
N VAL A 146 11.59 -18.26 15.23
CA VAL A 146 10.29 -18.74 14.72
C VAL A 146 10.39 -20.21 14.31
N LEU A 147 11.49 -20.64 13.67
CA LEU A 147 11.67 -22.05 13.31
C LEU A 147 11.82 -22.94 14.55
N ARG A 148 12.61 -22.53 15.55
CA ARG A 148 12.70 -23.26 16.83
C ARG A 148 11.39 -23.25 17.59
N TRP A 149 10.69 -22.11 17.66
CA TRP A 149 9.39 -22.04 18.31
C TRP A 149 8.36 -22.93 17.60
N TYR A 150 8.37 -22.97 16.26
CA TYR A 150 7.51 -23.87 15.48
C TYR A 150 7.84 -25.34 15.75
N GLN A 151 9.13 -25.71 15.85
CA GLN A 151 9.54 -27.07 16.21
C GLN A 151 9.21 -27.43 17.67
N ASP A 152 9.35 -26.51 18.63
CA ASP A 152 9.02 -26.78 20.03
C ASP A 152 7.49 -26.82 20.27
N ALA A 153 6.71 -26.03 19.52
CA ALA A 153 5.26 -25.94 19.67
C ALA A 153 4.49 -26.98 18.84
N CYS A 154 5.02 -27.37 17.67
CA CYS A 154 4.37 -28.25 16.70
C CYS A 154 5.20 -29.50 16.39
N GLY A 155 6.38 -29.65 17.00
CA GLY A 155 7.10 -30.91 17.00
C GLY A 155 6.26 -31.93 17.73
N GLU A 156 5.71 -32.86 16.95
CA GLU A 156 5.16 -34.11 17.42
C GLU A 156 6.15 -34.70 18.43
N VAL A 157 5.87 -34.58 19.73
CA VAL A 157 6.46 -35.47 20.70
C VAL A 157 5.93 -36.83 20.26
N GLU A 158 6.76 -37.62 19.56
CA GLU A 158 6.49 -38.99 19.12
C GLU A 158 6.25 -39.85 20.35
N MET A 159 5.09 -39.67 20.98
CA MET A 159 4.74 -40.32 22.24
C MET A 159 4.37 -41.79 21.99
N ASN A 160 4.31 -42.23 20.73
CA ASN A 160 3.96 -43.60 20.36
C ASN A 160 4.30 -43.95 18.88
N ASP A 161 5.57 -44.01 18.50
CA ASP A 161 6.01 -44.47 17.15
C ASP A 161 5.92 -46.01 16.96
N GLY A 162 5.05 -46.69 17.72
CA GLY A 162 4.94 -48.16 17.72
C GLY A 162 6.21 -48.90 18.18
N LYS A 163 7.26 -48.17 18.56
CA LYS A 163 8.53 -48.69 19.08
C LYS A 163 8.34 -49.20 20.51
N LEU A 164 8.89 -50.37 20.79
CA LEU A 164 8.70 -51.02 22.08
C LEU A 164 9.49 -50.32 23.21
N TYR A 165 10.52 -49.53 22.87
CA TYR A 165 11.40 -48.85 23.81
C TYR A 165 11.88 -47.50 23.25
N ASP A 166 12.02 -46.49 24.12
CA ASP A 166 12.42 -45.12 23.79
C ASP A 166 13.95 -44.92 23.82
N ALA A 167 14.65 -45.70 24.64
CA ALA A 167 16.11 -45.66 24.75
C ALA A 167 16.70 -47.02 25.15
N TYR A 168 17.91 -47.30 24.64
CA TYR A 168 18.73 -48.44 24.98
C TYR A 168 19.84 -48.01 25.93
N VAL A 169 20.03 -48.76 27.03
CA VAL A 169 21.09 -48.49 28.02
C VAL A 169 22.03 -49.69 28.08
N SER A 170 23.28 -49.47 27.70
CA SER A 170 24.38 -50.42 27.86
C SER A 170 25.21 -50.02 29.07
N TYR A 171 25.57 -51.00 29.90
CA TYR A 171 26.34 -50.79 31.12
C TYR A 171 27.38 -51.90 31.31
N SER A 172 28.46 -51.61 32.03
CA SER A 172 29.48 -52.59 32.41
C SER A 172 28.92 -53.61 33.40
N ASP A 173 29.26 -54.90 33.26
CA ASP A 173 28.87 -55.94 34.24
C ASP A 173 29.73 -55.86 35.51
N SER A 174 29.71 -54.69 36.15
CA SER A 174 30.18 -54.50 37.52
C SER A 174 28.98 -54.60 38.46
N PRO A 175 29.13 -55.18 39.66
CA PRO A 175 28.03 -55.28 40.62
C PRO A 175 27.53 -53.90 41.07
N GLU A 176 28.38 -52.88 41.07
CA GLU A 176 28.02 -51.49 41.38
C GLU A 176 27.14 -50.87 40.28
N ASP A 177 27.56 -50.97 39.01
CA ASP A 177 26.83 -50.39 37.89
C ASP A 177 25.51 -51.10 37.65
N ARG A 178 25.49 -52.44 37.77
CA ARG A 178 24.25 -53.23 37.66
C ARG A 178 23.23 -52.82 38.70
N LYS A 179 23.67 -52.53 39.93
CA LYS A 179 22.79 -52.07 41.00
C LYS A 179 22.29 -50.65 40.72
N PHE A 180 23.16 -49.76 40.27
CA PHE A 180 22.77 -48.39 39.93
C PHE A 180 21.76 -48.35 38.79
N VAL A 181 22.02 -49.06 37.69
CA VAL A 181 21.18 -49.05 36.50
C VAL A 181 19.80 -49.65 36.79
N ASN A 182 19.74 -50.80 37.45
CA ASN A 182 18.48 -51.49 37.70
C ASN A 182 17.63 -50.86 38.82
N PHE A 183 18.26 -50.34 39.88
CA PHE A 183 17.52 -49.84 41.06
C PHE A 183 17.36 -48.32 41.09
N ILE A 184 18.23 -47.56 40.42
CA ILE A 184 18.19 -46.10 40.45
C ILE A 184 17.80 -45.57 39.07
N LEU A 185 18.56 -45.89 38.02
CA LEU A 185 18.37 -45.30 36.70
C LEU A 185 17.03 -45.71 36.07
N LYS A 186 16.76 -47.02 35.99
CA LYS A 186 15.55 -47.56 35.37
C LYS A 186 14.27 -47.06 36.04
N PRO A 187 14.10 -47.18 37.38
CA PRO A 187 12.86 -46.76 38.01
C PRO A 187 12.68 -45.24 37.96
N HIS A 188 13.76 -44.46 37.96
CA HIS A 188 13.67 -43.02 37.89
C HIS A 188 13.19 -42.55 36.51
N LEU A 189 13.67 -43.17 35.43
CA LEU A 189 13.29 -42.82 34.06
C LEU A 189 11.91 -43.38 33.68
N GLU A 190 11.60 -44.62 34.05
CA GLU A 190 10.28 -45.22 33.78
C GLU A 190 9.17 -44.59 34.64
N ARG A 191 9.40 -44.39 35.94
CA ARG A 191 8.35 -43.95 36.85
C ARG A 191 8.18 -42.44 36.95
N ARG A 192 9.27 -41.65 36.92
CA ARG A 192 9.15 -40.17 36.99
C ARG A 192 9.08 -39.49 35.63
N ARG A 193 9.66 -40.09 34.59
CA ARG A 193 9.76 -39.48 33.26
C ARG A 193 8.95 -40.20 32.19
N GLY A 194 8.39 -41.39 32.48
CA GLY A 194 7.50 -42.12 31.58
C GLY A 194 8.19 -42.78 30.38
N TYR A 195 9.52 -42.85 30.37
CA TYR A 195 10.28 -43.49 29.29
C TYR A 195 10.24 -45.01 29.40
N LYS A 196 10.15 -45.72 28.28
CA LYS A 196 10.22 -47.19 28.24
C LYS A 196 11.62 -47.64 27.85
N LEU A 197 12.38 -48.21 28.78
CA LEU A 197 13.80 -48.53 28.59
C LEU A 197 14.03 -50.01 28.23
N PHE A 198 14.96 -50.27 27.31
CA PHE A 198 15.53 -51.60 27.10
C PHE A 198 16.91 -51.70 27.74
N LEU A 199 17.08 -52.70 28.60
CA LEU A 199 18.34 -53.02 29.27
C LEU A 199 18.82 -54.36 28.76
N ASP A 200 20.08 -54.43 28.34
CA ASP A 200 20.71 -55.69 27.98
C ASP A 200 21.41 -56.27 29.21
N ASP A 201 20.91 -57.41 29.69
CA ASP A 201 21.56 -58.20 30.75
C ASP A 201 22.55 -59.23 30.15
N ARG A 202 22.79 -59.18 28.83
CA ARG A 202 23.73 -60.10 28.19
C ARG A 202 25.14 -59.55 28.25
N ASP A 203 26.03 -60.36 28.81
CA ASP A 203 27.48 -60.24 28.66
C ASP A 203 27.83 -60.00 27.19
N LEU A 204 28.13 -58.75 26.82
CA LEU A 204 28.74 -58.39 25.54
C LEU A 204 30.23 -58.79 25.54
N LEU A 205 30.57 -59.96 26.08
CA LEU A 205 31.88 -60.56 25.88
C LEU A 205 31.90 -61.20 24.49
N PRO A 206 32.89 -60.88 23.63
CA PRO A 206 33.02 -61.54 22.35
C PRO A 206 33.31 -63.01 22.62
N ARG A 207 32.38 -63.89 22.28
CA ARG A 207 32.58 -65.34 22.26
C ARG A 207 33.79 -65.61 21.36
N ALA A 208 34.93 -65.90 22.00
CA ALA A 208 36.08 -66.49 21.32
C ALA A 208 35.60 -67.73 20.54
N GLY A 209 36.00 -67.79 19.28
CA GLY A 209 35.50 -68.78 18.33
C GLY A 209 35.74 -70.20 18.82
N THR A 210 34.66 -70.97 18.91
CA THR A 210 34.70 -72.42 18.72
C THR A 210 33.47 -72.82 17.94
N ALA A 211 33.72 -73.36 16.75
CA ALA A 211 32.76 -73.83 15.76
C ALA A 211 31.74 -74.82 16.33
N GLY A 212 30.52 -74.78 15.80
CA GLY A 212 29.43 -75.74 16.02
C GLY A 212 28.31 -75.54 14.98
N PRO A 213 27.59 -76.59 14.59
CA PRO A 213 27.41 -76.95 13.18
C PRO A 213 26.26 -76.28 12.43
N ALA A 214 26.31 -76.44 11.10
CA ALA A 214 25.39 -75.95 10.07
C ALA A 214 23.89 -76.25 10.32
N PRO A 215 22.97 -75.50 9.70
CA PRO A 215 21.55 -75.53 10.03
C PRO A 215 20.84 -76.78 9.46
N VAL A 216 20.02 -77.42 10.29
CA VAL A 216 19.06 -78.46 9.87
C VAL A 216 17.84 -77.79 9.21
N PRO A 217 17.31 -78.28 8.07
CA PRO A 217 16.14 -77.68 7.43
C PRO A 217 14.86 -77.95 8.23
N ARG A 218 13.96 -76.96 8.30
CA ARG A 218 12.62 -77.12 8.89
C ARG A 218 11.75 -78.03 8.01
N PRO A 219 10.91 -78.92 8.58
CA PRO A 219 9.79 -79.51 7.84
C PRO A 219 8.76 -78.42 7.52
N GLY A 220 8.27 -78.38 6.28
CA GLY A 220 7.22 -77.46 5.83
C GLY A 220 5.86 -77.74 6.49
N PRO A 221 4.93 -76.78 6.42
CA PRO A 221 3.60 -76.93 7.01
C PRO A 221 2.76 -77.97 6.26
N ALA A 222 2.15 -78.88 7.01
CA ALA A 222 1.10 -79.76 6.50
C ALA A 222 -0.16 -78.94 6.19
N LEU A 223 -0.65 -79.09 4.96
CA LEU A 223 -1.92 -78.55 4.44
C LEU A 223 -3.14 -79.34 4.98
N PRO A 224 -4.39 -78.85 4.77
CA PRO A 224 -5.41 -78.74 5.80
C PRO A 224 -6.47 -79.85 5.74
N TRP A 225 -7.28 -79.95 6.80
CA TRP A 225 -8.56 -80.67 6.74
C TRP A 225 -9.76 -79.70 6.70
N PRO A 226 -10.83 -80.03 5.95
CA PRO A 226 -11.86 -79.11 5.51
C PRO A 226 -12.99 -78.88 6.53
N ARG A 227 -13.69 -77.76 6.38
CA ARG A 227 -14.93 -77.45 7.09
C ARG A 227 -16.10 -78.27 6.51
N PRO A 228 -17.04 -78.76 7.33
CA PRO A 228 -18.35 -79.20 6.85
C PRO A 228 -19.30 -78.01 6.68
N ILE A 229 -20.25 -78.21 5.75
CA ILE A 229 -21.40 -77.37 5.40
C ILE A 229 -22.38 -77.25 6.57
#